data_AF-A0A914BZY8-F1
#
_entry.id   AF-A0A914BZY8-F1
#
_cell.length_a   1.000
_cell.length_b   1.000
_cell.length_c   1.000
_cell.angle_alpha   90.00
_cell.angle_beta   90.00
_cell.angle_gamma   90.00
#
_symmetry.space_group_name_H-M   'P 1'
#
loop_
_entity.id
_entity.type
_entity.pdbx_description
1 polymer ?
#
loop_
_entity_poly.entity_id
_entity_poly.type
_entity_poly.pdbx_seq_one_letter_code
_entity_poly.pdbx_strand_id
1 'polypeptide(L)'
;MKKFKELMHEVTVNPLWMSKKQAHQHRWDPYSNEGGTTAAIAGSNFIVIATDTRMSQQGMNILTRDAEKIHILIDFTIIALTTAAI
;
A
#
# COMPACT_ATOMS: atom_id res chain seq x y z
N MET A 1 -42.81 15.47 -15.65
CA MET A 1 -42.81 14.65 -14.42
C MET A 1 -42.42 13.18 -14.59
N LYS A 2 -42.63 12.54 -15.76
CA LYS A 2 -42.25 11.12 -15.98
C LYS A 2 -40.77 10.83 -15.73
N LYS A 3 -39.88 11.65 -16.32
CA LYS A 3 -38.43 11.57 -16.13
C LYS A 3 -37.97 11.66 -14.68
N PHE A 4 -38.66 12.47 -13.87
CA PHE A 4 -38.37 12.56 -12.43
C PHE A 4 -38.73 11.25 -11.71
N LYS A 5 -39.89 10.67 -12.03
CA LYS A 5 -40.32 9.38 -11.45
C LYS A 5 -39.40 8.22 -11.87
N GLU A 6 -38.93 8.22 -13.10
CA GLU A 6 -37.95 7.25 -13.61
C GLU A 6 -36.63 7.36 -12.84
N LEU A 7 -36.09 8.57 -12.68
CA LEU A 7 -34.86 8.80 -11.90
C LEU A 7 -35.03 8.42 -10.43
N MET A 8 -36.18 8.71 -9.82
CA MET A 8 -36.47 8.31 -8.44
C MET A 8 -36.58 6.78 -8.31
N HIS A 9 -37.16 6.11 -9.30
CA HIS A 9 -37.23 4.65 -9.34
C HIS A 9 -35.84 4.04 -9.48
N GLU A 10 -34.99 4.58 -10.36
CA GLU A 10 -33.61 4.13 -10.56
C GLU A 10 -32.76 4.27 -9.29
N VAL A 11 -32.83 5.42 -8.61
CA VAL A 11 -32.12 5.64 -7.33
C VAL A 11 -32.65 4.72 -6.22
N THR A 12 -33.93 4.38 -6.24
CA THR A 12 -34.54 3.46 -5.26
C THR A 12 -34.10 2.01 -5.51
N VAL A 13 -34.00 1.59 -6.78
CA VAL A 13 -33.70 0.21 -7.17
C VAL A 13 -32.19 -0.07 -7.20
N ASN A 14 -31.38 0.90 -7.63
CA ASN A 14 -29.92 0.80 -7.71
C ASN A 14 -29.26 2.00 -7.01
N PRO A 15 -29.42 2.15 -5.69
CA PRO A 15 -28.79 3.26 -5.01
C PRO A 15 -27.27 3.15 -5.07
N LEU A 16 -26.60 4.28 -5.28
CA LEU A 16 -25.14 4.36 -5.38
C LEU A 16 -24.44 3.76 -4.14
N TRP A 17 -25.08 3.81 -2.97
CA TRP A 17 -24.58 3.22 -1.72
C TRP A 17 -24.77 1.69 -1.62
N MET A 18 -25.58 1.09 -2.49
CA MET A 18 -25.66 -0.37 -2.73
C MET A 18 -24.88 -0.79 -3.97
N SER A 19 -23.94 0.04 -4.46
CA SER A 19 -22.88 -0.45 -5.33
C SER A 19 -22.33 -1.73 -4.71
N LYS A 20 -22.27 -2.82 -5.48
CA LYS A 20 -21.67 -4.09 -5.06
C LYS A 20 -20.26 -3.80 -4.57
N LYS A 21 -20.10 -3.46 -3.29
CA LYS A 21 -18.86 -3.65 -2.56
C LYS A 21 -18.58 -5.12 -2.77
N GLN A 22 -17.62 -5.42 -3.64
CA GLN A 22 -17.06 -6.75 -3.70
C GLN A 22 -16.80 -7.12 -2.25
N ALA A 23 -17.53 -8.11 -1.74
CA ALA A 23 -17.27 -8.64 -0.42
C ALA A 23 -15.78 -8.97 -0.42
N HIS A 24 -14.99 -8.16 0.28
CA HIS A 24 -13.59 -8.47 0.49
C HIS A 24 -13.64 -9.84 1.14
N GLN A 25 -13.09 -10.83 0.45
CA GLN A 25 -13.16 -12.19 0.94
C GLN A 25 -12.56 -12.18 2.34
N HIS A 26 -13.34 -12.55 3.35
CA HIS A 26 -12.85 -12.87 4.69
C HIS A 26 -12.11 -14.20 4.63
N ARG A 27 -11.14 -14.30 3.71
CA ARG A 27 -10.17 -15.37 3.68
C ARG A 27 -8.92 -14.80 4.32
N TRP A 28 -8.32 -15.62 5.16
CA TRP A 28 -7.03 -15.28 5.72
C TRP A 28 -6.02 -15.15 4.58
N ASP A 29 -5.40 -13.98 4.46
CA ASP A 29 -4.32 -13.71 3.53
C ASP A 29 -3.00 -13.82 4.31
N PRO A 30 -2.07 -14.72 3.94
CA PRO A 30 -0.77 -14.81 4.58
C PRO A 30 0.09 -13.55 4.37
N TYR A 31 -0.26 -12.69 3.41
CA TYR A 31 0.57 -11.56 3.03
C TYR A 31 -0.05 -10.21 3.44
N SER A 32 0.83 -9.30 3.84
CA SER A 32 0.52 -7.90 4.09
C SER A 32 1.47 -7.00 3.32
N ASN A 33 1.02 -5.76 3.07
CA ASN A 33 1.86 -4.73 2.47
C ASN A 33 2.06 -3.60 3.48
N GLU A 34 3.30 -3.48 3.93
CA GLU A 34 3.72 -2.53 4.95
C GLU A 34 4.06 -1.15 4.37
N GLY A 35 4.17 -1.09 3.04
CA GLY A 35 4.53 0.09 2.28
C GLY A 35 5.93 0.60 2.58
N GLY A 36 6.21 1.79 2.09
CA GLY A 36 7.52 2.42 2.18
C GLY A 36 7.98 2.89 0.82
N THR A 37 9.14 3.53 0.79
CA THR A 37 9.78 3.98 -0.45
C THR A 37 11.28 3.92 -0.28
N THR A 38 11.92 3.25 -1.23
CA THR A 38 13.38 3.11 -1.30
C THR A 38 13.85 3.63 -2.65
N ALA A 39 14.90 4.44 -2.65
CA ALA A 39 15.52 4.99 -3.85
C ALA A 39 17.04 4.87 -3.77
N ALA A 40 17.68 4.68 -4.94
CA ALA A 40 19.13 4.62 -5.06
C ALA A 40 19.61 5.43 -6.27
N ILE A 41 20.74 6.11 -6.11
CA ILE A 41 21.41 6.88 -7.17
C ILE A 41 22.86 6.40 -7.26
N ALA A 42 23.25 5.94 -8.45
CA ALA A 42 24.62 5.54 -8.74
C ALA A 42 25.46 6.74 -9.20
N GLY A 43 26.57 6.97 -8.52
CA GLY A 43 27.67 7.83 -8.97
C GLY A 43 28.74 7.02 -9.72
N SER A 44 29.82 7.68 -10.15
CA SER A 44 30.92 7.02 -10.86
C SER A 44 31.71 6.05 -9.98
N ASN A 45 31.76 6.28 -8.67
CA ASN A 45 32.53 5.49 -7.70
C ASN A 45 31.83 5.34 -6.33
N PHE A 46 30.53 5.64 -6.26
CA PHE A 46 29.73 5.49 -5.05
C PHE A 46 28.28 5.23 -5.41
N ILE A 47 27.49 4.79 -4.44
CA ILE A 47 26.04 4.70 -4.55
C ILE A 47 25.46 5.37 -3.31
N VAL A 48 24.42 6.18 -3.49
CA VAL A 48 23.60 6.71 -2.39
C VAL A 48 22.29 5.95 -2.39
N ILE A 49 21.95 5.35 -1.26
CA ILE A 49 20.68 4.64 -1.05
C ILE A 49 19.95 5.32 0.11
N ALA A 50 18.66 5.56 -0.06
CA ALA A 50 17.81 6.11 0.97
C ALA A 50 16.49 5.34 1.02
N THR A 51 15.95 5.19 2.23
CA THR A 51 14.66 4.55 2.48
C THR A 51 13.92 5.29 3.58
N ASP A 52 12.60 5.18 3.59
CA ASP A 52 11.78 5.69 4.69
C ASP A 52 11.79 4.72 5.88
N THR A 53 11.61 5.26 7.09
CA THR A 53 11.61 4.46 8.33
C THR A 53 10.21 4.06 8.80
N ARG A 54 9.15 4.40 8.04
CA ARG A 54 7.78 4.11 8.45
C ARG A 54 7.37 2.70 8.01
N MET A 55 6.73 1.99 8.91
CA MET A 55 6.06 0.71 8.63
C MET A 55 4.56 0.86 8.91
N SER A 56 3.73 0.58 7.92
CA SER A 56 2.27 0.64 8.04
C SER A 56 1.67 -0.76 8.00
N GLN A 57 0.42 -0.93 8.38
CA GLN A 57 -0.37 -2.13 8.14
C GLN A 57 -1.52 -1.77 7.21
N GLN A 58 -1.54 -2.39 6.02
CA GLN A 58 -2.59 -2.19 5.01
C GLN A 58 -2.84 -0.71 4.65
N GLY A 59 -1.82 0.14 4.79
CA GLY A 59 -1.91 1.59 4.52
C GLY A 59 -2.82 2.40 5.47
N MET A 60 -3.42 1.78 6.48
CA MET A 60 -4.37 2.44 7.39
C MET A 60 -3.77 2.70 8.77
N ASN A 61 -2.97 1.76 9.29
CA ASN A 61 -2.39 1.86 10.62
C ASN A 61 -0.87 2.03 10.55
N ILE A 62 -0.27 2.84 11.42
CA ILE A 62 1.19 2.97 11.53
C ILE A 62 1.65 2.05 12.66
N LEU A 63 2.43 1.03 12.32
CA LEU A 63 2.98 0.09 13.29
C LEU A 63 4.19 0.68 14.01
N THR A 64 5.11 1.27 13.23
CA THR A 64 6.29 1.96 13.76
C THR A 64 6.74 3.08 12.81
N ARG A 65 7.43 4.07 13.36
CA ARG A 65 8.11 5.15 12.62
C ARG A 65 9.63 4.95 12.53
N ASP A 66 10.12 3.86 13.12
CA ASP A 66 11.53 3.54 13.23
C ASP A 66 11.74 2.07 12.85
N ALA A 67 11.48 1.75 11.58
CA ALA A 67 11.78 0.47 10.96
C ALA A 67 12.99 0.63 10.04
N GLU A 68 14.07 -0.09 10.35
CA GLU A 68 15.24 -0.18 9.48
C GLU A 68 14.93 -1.09 8.28
N LYS A 69 15.21 -0.59 7.07
CA LYS A 69 14.95 -1.29 5.80
C LYS A 69 16.19 -1.46 4.92
N ILE A 70 17.35 -1.02 5.42
CA ILE A 70 18.64 -1.15 4.76
C ILE A 70 19.42 -2.25 5.48
N HIS A 71 19.95 -3.20 4.73
CA HIS A 71 20.82 -4.24 5.26
C HIS A 71 22.14 -4.26 4.49
N ILE A 72 23.24 -4.23 5.23
CA ILE A 72 24.59 -4.34 4.68
C ILE A 72 24.89 -5.84 4.53
N LEU A 73 25.17 -6.30 3.32
CA LEU A 73 25.48 -7.71 3.05
C LEU A 73 26.98 -7.99 3.19
N ILE A 74 27.78 -7.23 2.45
CA ILE A 74 29.25 -7.25 2.46
C ILE A 74 29.77 -5.83 2.15
N ASP A 75 31.08 -5.61 2.24
CA ASP A 75 31.74 -4.30 2.16
C ASP A 75 31.30 -3.39 0.99
N PHE A 76 30.93 -3.98 -0.16
CA PHE A 76 30.50 -3.24 -1.35
C PHE A 76 29.07 -3.56 -1.81
N THR A 77 28.28 -4.25 -1.00
CA THR A 77 26.92 -4.66 -1.37
C THR A 77 25.94 -4.38 -0.25
N ILE A 78 24.94 -3.56 -0.56
CA ILE A 78 23.84 -3.19 0.33
C ILE A 78 22.54 -3.61 -0.34
N ILE A 79 21.61 -4.18 0.42
CA ILE A 79 20.24 -4.43 -0.02
C ILE A 79 19.29 -3.51 0.75
N ALA A 80 18.34 -2.91 0.04
CA ALA A 80 17.29 -2.11 0.65
C ALA A 80 15.94 -2.62 0.15
N LEU A 81 15.04 -2.89 1.09
CA LEU A 81 13.76 -3.57 0.85
C LEU A 81 12.62 -2.61 1.17
N THR A 82 11.66 -2.46 0.26
CA THR A 82 10.52 -1.56 0.52
C THR A 82 9.55 -2.14 1.54
N THR A 83 9.30 -3.44 1.43
CA THR A 83 8.41 -4.20 2.31
C THR A 83 9.27 -5.16 3.12
N ALA A 84 9.00 -5.26 4.42
CA ALA A 84 9.67 -6.24 5.27
C ALA A 84 9.36 -7.64 4.73
N ALA A 85 10.41 -8.40 4.40
CA ALA A 85 10.24 -9.81 4.09
C ALA A 85 9.95 -10.55 5.39
N ILE A 86 8.71 -11.01 5.57
CA ILE A 86 8.36 -12.03 6.56
C ILE A 86 8.12 -13.33 5.80
#